data_AF-A0A6P4FH68-F1
#
_entry.id   AF-A0A6P4FH68-F1
#
_cell.length_a   1.000
_cell.length_b   1.000
_cell.length_c   1.000
_cell.angle_alpha   90.00
_cell.angle_beta   90.00
_cell.angle_gamma   90.00
#
_symmetry.space_group_name_H-M   'P 1'
#
loop_
_entity.id
_entity.type
_entity.pdbx_description
1 polymer ?
#
loop_
_entity_poly.entity_id
_entity_poly.type
_entity_poly.pdbx_seq_one_letter_code
_entity_poly.pdbx_strand_id
1 'polypeptide(L)'
;MVAGRWPLYAPFLFPWWWYEFDAYAPHIFVEGGWIAGSGGVLAFLTAVVLSVRRAREHKRTATYGSARWAERGDIEQAGLLGQDGVVLGRWERDYIRHDGPEHVLCFAPTRSGKGVGLVIPTLLTWPGSAIVHDIKGENWSITAGFRGRFGRLILFDPTNPASCAYNPLLEIRLGEWEVRDAQNVADVLVDPEGSLERRNHWEKTSHSLLVGAILHVLYAEPDKSLSGVASLLSDPKRSIAATLVVMMGTRHLGDRGVHPVVASAARELLNNPPRALRRAEYGHVVPGPVS
;
A
#
# COMPACT_ATOMS: atom_id res chain seq x y z
N MET A 1 -3.60 75.23 23.26
CA MET A 1 -4.99 75.32 22.77
C MET A 1 -5.90 74.78 23.86
N VAL A 2 -7.20 75.05 23.84
CA VAL A 2 -8.14 74.46 24.81
C VAL A 2 -9.25 73.77 24.02
N ALA A 3 -9.46 72.48 24.26
CA ALA A 3 -10.64 71.77 23.77
C ALA A 3 -11.60 71.56 24.94
N GLY A 4 -12.64 72.38 25.01
CA GLY A 4 -13.60 72.35 26.12
C GLY A 4 -12.95 72.77 27.44
N ARG A 5 -13.01 71.89 28.46
CA ARG A 5 -12.43 72.13 29.81
C ARG A 5 -11.00 71.63 29.98
N TRP A 6 -10.44 71.00 28.95
CA TRP A 6 -9.13 70.36 29.03
C TRP A 6 -8.10 71.19 28.26
N PRO A 7 -7.00 71.62 28.90
CA PRO A 7 -5.90 72.26 28.18
C PRO A 7 -5.28 71.24 27.21
N LEU A 8 -5.31 71.56 25.91
CA LEU A 8 -4.59 70.81 24.89
C LEU A 8 -3.13 71.24 24.89
N TYR A 9 -2.31 70.31 25.35
CA TYR A 9 -0.86 70.41 25.40
C TYR A 9 -0.25 70.36 23.99
N ALA A 10 0.74 71.22 23.73
CA ALA A 10 1.51 71.20 22.49
C ALA A 10 2.80 70.40 22.72
N PRO A 11 2.89 69.13 22.27
CA PRO A 11 3.97 68.22 22.65
C PRO A 11 5.37 68.68 22.22
N PHE A 12 5.46 69.48 21.16
CA PHE A 12 6.71 70.04 20.66
C PHE A 12 7.29 71.17 21.52
N LEU A 13 6.49 71.77 22.41
CA LEU A 13 6.97 72.79 23.35
C LEU A 13 7.55 72.18 24.64
N PHE A 14 7.44 70.86 24.84
CA PHE A 14 7.98 70.18 26.02
C PHE A 14 9.46 70.49 26.30
N PRO A 15 10.38 70.47 25.32
CA PRO A 15 11.80 70.76 25.57
C PRO A 15 12.02 72.22 25.98
N TRP A 16 11.24 73.14 25.41
CA TRP A 16 11.32 74.57 25.74
C TRP A 16 10.78 74.85 27.14
N TRP A 17 9.68 74.20 27.52
CA TRP A 17 9.15 74.30 28.88
C TRP A 17 10.02 73.63 29.92
N TRP A 18 10.67 72.52 29.56
CA TRP A 18 11.69 71.93 30.41
C TRP A 18 12.78 72.96 30.67
N TYR A 19 13.37 73.56 29.63
CA TYR A 19 14.41 74.58 29.79
C TYR A 19 13.99 75.77 30.67
N GLU A 20 12.79 76.30 30.47
CA GLU A 20 12.31 77.51 31.17
C GLU A 20 11.83 77.23 32.61
N PHE A 21 11.21 76.07 32.86
CA PHE A 21 10.49 75.78 34.10
C PHE A 21 11.08 74.64 34.95
N ASP A 22 12.21 74.05 34.55
CA ASP A 22 12.90 72.97 35.31
C ASP A 22 13.13 73.34 36.78
N ALA A 23 13.55 74.59 37.03
CA ALA A 23 13.86 75.09 38.37
C ALA A 23 12.64 75.15 39.30
N TYR A 24 11.42 75.19 38.74
CA TYR A 24 10.18 75.32 39.51
C TYR A 24 9.48 73.97 39.77
N ALA A 25 9.60 73.01 38.84
CA ALA A 25 8.90 71.72 38.93
C ALA A 25 9.69 70.56 38.30
N PRO A 26 10.89 70.25 38.81
CA PRO A 26 11.83 69.32 38.16
C PRO A 26 11.28 67.88 38.05
N HIS A 27 10.52 67.41 39.05
CA HIS A 27 9.98 66.06 39.05
C HIS A 27 8.95 65.81 37.94
N ILE A 28 8.15 66.83 37.56
CA ILE A 28 7.12 66.73 36.51
C ILE A 28 7.79 66.57 35.14
N PHE A 29 8.84 67.35 34.87
CA PHE A 29 9.56 67.27 33.61
C PHE A 29 10.39 65.99 33.49
N VAL A 30 11.02 65.53 34.58
CA VAL A 30 11.72 64.23 34.61
C VAL A 30 10.76 63.07 34.34
N GLU A 31 9.58 63.03 34.96
CA GLU A 31 8.56 62.00 34.70
C GLU A 31 8.07 62.04 33.25
N GLY A 32 7.80 63.24 32.72
CA GLY A 32 7.47 63.44 31.30
C GLY A 32 8.58 62.96 30.36
N GLY A 33 9.85 63.17 30.73
CA GLY A 33 11.01 62.68 30.02
C GLY A 33 11.12 61.16 30.03
N TRP A 34 10.83 60.51 31.16
CA TRP A 34 10.76 59.06 31.25
C TRP A 34 9.62 58.48 30.40
N ILE A 35 8.46 59.12 30.37
CA ILE A 35 7.32 58.70 29.55
C ILE A 35 7.65 58.85 28.05
N ALA A 36 8.22 59.99 27.65
CA ALA A 36 8.62 60.24 26.26
C ALA A 36 9.76 59.30 25.82
N GLY A 37 10.75 59.08 26.68
CA GLY A 37 11.89 58.20 26.43
C GLY A 37 11.51 56.73 26.40
N SER A 38 10.66 56.27 27.31
CA SER A 38 10.25 54.85 27.38
C SER A 38 9.43 54.43 26.16
N GLY A 39 8.59 55.31 25.62
CA GLY A 39 7.89 55.09 24.36
C GLY A 39 8.85 54.92 23.17
N GLY A 40 9.88 55.75 23.08
CA GLY A 40 10.91 55.64 22.05
C GLY A 40 11.74 54.35 22.13
N VAL A 41 12.16 53.97 23.34
CA VAL A 41 12.89 52.72 23.57
C VAL A 41 12.03 51.49 23.24
N LEU A 42 10.76 51.49 23.68
CA LEU A 42 9.84 50.39 23.39
C LEU A 42 9.55 50.26 21.88
N ALA A 43 9.36 51.37 21.18
CA ALA A 43 9.17 51.40 19.74
C ALA A 43 10.41 50.86 19.01
N PHE A 44 11.61 51.27 19.42
CA PHE A 44 12.87 50.78 18.86
C PHE A 44 13.05 49.28 19.08
N LEU A 45 12.86 48.79 20.32
CA LEU A 45 12.95 47.36 20.63
C LEU A 45 11.94 46.54 19.82
N THR A 46 10.70 47.03 19.71
CA THR A 46 9.65 46.36 18.92
C THR A 46 10.03 46.32 17.43
N ALA A 47 10.55 47.42 16.89
CA ALA A 47 11.02 47.48 15.50
C ALA A 47 12.18 46.51 15.24
N VAL A 48 13.14 46.40 16.16
CA VAL A 48 14.25 45.44 16.07
C VAL A 48 13.73 44.00 16.10
N VAL A 49 12.84 43.66 17.05
CA VAL A 49 12.24 42.32 17.16
C VAL A 49 11.47 41.97 15.89
N LEU A 50 10.61 42.87 15.39
CA LEU A 50 9.84 42.65 14.18
C LEU A 50 10.73 42.55 12.94
N SER A 51 11.81 43.35 12.87
CA SER A 51 12.81 43.28 11.79
C SER A 51 13.52 41.93 11.77
N VAL A 52 13.96 41.43 12.93
CA VAL A 52 14.60 40.10 13.04
C VAL A 52 13.61 39.00 12.67
N ARG A 53 12.35 39.08 13.11
CA ARG A 53 11.31 38.10 12.74
C ARG A 53 11.05 38.11 11.24
N ARG A 54 10.89 39.29 10.63
CA ARG A 54 10.70 39.44 9.19
C ARG A 54 11.90 38.93 8.39
N ALA A 55 13.13 39.19 8.84
CA ALA A 55 14.34 38.69 8.20
C ALA A 55 14.43 37.15 8.24
N ARG A 56 13.94 36.52 9.31
CA ARG A 56 13.82 35.06 9.40
C ARG A 56 12.71 34.50 8.50
N GLU A 57 11.60 35.20 8.35
CA GLU A 57 10.49 34.81 7.45
C GLU A 57 10.86 34.98 5.97
N HIS A 58 11.59 36.02 5.59
CA HIS A 58 12.06 36.23 4.21
C HIS A 58 13.03 35.14 3.74
N LYS A 59 13.72 34.45 4.65
CA LYS A 59 14.50 33.26 4.31
C LYS A 59 13.64 32.02 4.03
N ARG A 60 12.32 32.07 4.29
CA ARG A 60 11.35 30.98 4.07
C ARG A 60 10.46 31.20 2.84
N THR A 61 10.84 32.06 1.89
CA THR A 61 10.11 32.21 0.62
C THR A 61 10.31 30.98 -0.28
N ALA A 62 9.37 30.05 -0.19
CA ALA A 62 9.36 28.77 -0.88
C ALA A 62 8.60 28.85 -2.22
N THR A 63 9.06 29.69 -3.16
CA THR A 63 8.37 29.93 -4.44
C THR A 63 8.18 28.66 -5.29
N TYR A 64 9.02 27.63 -5.10
CA TYR A 64 8.96 26.35 -5.83
C TYR A 64 8.83 25.13 -4.91
N GLY A 65 8.37 25.34 -3.67
CA GLY A 65 8.29 24.30 -2.65
C GLY A 65 9.27 24.51 -1.51
N SER A 66 8.90 24.02 -0.34
CA SER A 66 9.64 24.16 0.91
C SER A 66 10.54 22.96 1.22
N ALA A 67 10.71 22.04 0.25
CA ALA A 67 11.53 20.86 0.39
C ALA A 67 12.99 21.26 0.65
N ARG A 68 13.55 20.70 1.72
CA ARG A 68 14.94 20.84 2.11
C ARG A 68 15.43 19.54 2.73
N TRP A 69 16.74 19.39 2.84
CA TRP A 69 17.30 18.31 3.65
C TRP A 69 16.84 18.46 5.10
N ALA A 70 16.46 17.33 5.69
CA ALA A 70 16.07 17.26 7.09
C ALA A 70 17.29 17.52 7.98
N GLU A 71 17.05 18.25 9.06
CA GLU A 71 17.96 18.37 10.20
C GLU A 71 17.48 17.43 11.32
N ARG A 72 18.31 17.21 12.34
CA ARG A 72 17.98 16.30 13.45
C ARG A 72 16.60 16.58 14.09
N GLY A 73 16.27 17.86 14.28
CA GLY A 73 14.98 18.27 14.84
C GLY A 73 13.78 17.88 13.97
N ASP A 74 13.93 17.85 12.64
CA ASP A 74 12.86 17.39 11.74
C ASP A 74 12.66 15.88 11.84
N ILE A 75 13.75 15.13 11.97
CA ILE A 75 13.73 13.66 12.09
C ILE A 75 13.10 13.25 13.43
N GLU A 76 13.45 13.95 14.51
CA GLU A 76 12.83 13.78 15.83
C GLU A 76 11.34 14.15 15.81
N GLN A 77 10.99 15.29 15.22
CA GLN A 77 9.60 15.72 15.08
C GLN A 77 8.77 14.75 14.23
N ALA A 78 9.36 14.16 13.21
CA ALA A 78 8.75 13.13 12.39
C ALA A 78 8.69 11.75 13.08
N GLY A 79 9.23 11.61 14.29
CA GLY A 79 9.20 10.36 15.07
C GLY A 79 10.09 9.25 14.49
N LEU A 80 11.06 9.58 13.63
CA LEU A 80 11.80 8.57 12.87
C LEU A 80 12.99 7.97 13.62
N LEU A 81 13.30 8.47 14.82
CA LEU A 81 14.38 7.92 15.68
C LEU A 81 13.87 6.81 16.63
N GLY A 82 12.66 6.29 16.38
CA GLY A 82 12.08 5.18 17.14
C GLY A 82 12.86 3.87 16.99
N GLN A 83 12.59 2.93 17.91
CA GLN A 83 13.22 1.60 17.89
C GLN A 83 12.52 0.63 16.92
N ASP A 84 11.23 0.85 16.70
CA ASP A 84 10.38 0.01 15.87
C ASP A 84 10.19 0.59 14.46
N GLY A 85 9.58 -0.19 13.57
CA GLY A 85 9.30 0.23 12.20
C GLY A 85 10.24 -0.33 11.13
N VAL A 86 9.93 0.02 9.88
CA VAL A 86 10.76 -0.27 8.70
C VAL A 86 12.02 0.59 8.73
N VAL A 87 13.19 -0.02 8.57
CA VAL A 87 14.46 0.70 8.54
C VAL A 87 14.59 1.43 7.20
N LEU A 88 14.63 2.75 7.25
CA LEU A 88 14.80 3.62 6.07
C LEU A 88 16.26 3.94 5.78
N GLY A 89 17.08 4.00 6.82
CA GLY A 89 18.50 4.36 6.70
C GLY A 89 19.11 4.71 8.04
N ARG A 90 20.12 5.58 8.03
CA ARG A 90 20.86 6.01 9.21
C ARG A 90 21.17 7.50 9.15
N TRP A 91 20.89 8.21 10.23
CA TRP A 91 21.39 9.56 10.48
C TRP A 91 22.55 9.47 11.47
N GLU A 92 23.77 9.77 11.04
CA GLU A 92 24.98 9.63 11.85
C GLU A 92 25.13 8.25 12.51
N ARG A 93 24.74 8.12 13.79
CA ARG A 93 24.77 6.88 14.58
C ARG A 93 23.39 6.26 14.81
N ASP A 94 22.33 7.00 14.53
CA ASP A 94 20.95 6.62 14.82
C ASP A 94 20.28 6.04 13.57
N TYR A 95 19.56 4.92 13.74
CA TYR A 95 18.75 4.37 12.66
C TYR A 95 17.49 5.21 12.47
N ILE A 96 17.17 5.48 11.21
CA ILE A 96 15.92 6.12 10.82
C ILE A 96 14.92 5.01 10.50
N ARG A 97 13.80 4.99 11.21
CA ARG A 97 12.74 4.00 11.04
C ARG A 97 11.38 4.64 10.88
N HIS A 98 10.51 3.98 10.13
CA HIS A 98 9.13 4.40 9.96
C HIS A 98 8.19 3.33 10.50
N ASP A 99 7.46 3.68 11.56
CA ASP A 99 6.50 2.82 12.26
C ASP A 99 5.05 3.33 12.09
N GLY A 100 4.82 4.13 11.05
CA GLY A 100 3.50 4.66 10.71
C GLY A 100 2.67 3.68 9.89
N PRO A 101 1.36 3.96 9.73
CA PRO A 101 0.48 3.18 8.84
C PRO A 101 0.78 3.38 7.35
N GLU A 102 1.65 4.33 7.00
CA GLU A 102 1.97 4.66 5.62
C GLU A 102 2.85 3.60 4.94
N HIS A 103 2.81 3.58 3.60
CA HIS A 103 3.63 2.68 2.80
C HIS A 103 4.99 3.30 2.47
N VAL A 104 6.03 2.47 2.50
CA VAL A 104 7.40 2.86 2.15
C VAL A 104 7.75 2.39 0.74
N LEU A 105 8.10 3.32 -0.14
CA LEU A 105 8.60 3.05 -1.48
C LEU A 105 10.11 3.28 -1.54
N CYS A 106 10.88 2.22 -1.83
CA CYS A 106 12.32 2.32 -2.04
C CYS A 106 12.67 2.36 -3.54
N PHE A 107 13.14 3.51 -4.02
CA PHE A 107 13.67 3.65 -5.38
C PHE A 107 15.20 3.53 -5.37
N ALA A 108 15.72 2.38 -5.82
CA ALA A 108 17.15 2.09 -5.73
C ALA A 108 17.64 1.24 -6.92
N PRO A 109 18.68 1.67 -7.66
CA PRO A 109 19.28 0.90 -8.76
C PRO A 109 19.81 -0.48 -8.33
N THR A 110 20.16 -1.33 -9.28
CA THR A 110 20.87 -2.58 -8.97
C THR A 110 22.22 -2.29 -8.29
N ARG A 111 22.63 -3.15 -7.34
CA ARG A 111 23.88 -3.01 -6.56
C ARG A 111 24.02 -1.75 -5.70
N SER A 112 22.93 -1.01 -5.47
CA SER A 112 22.87 0.15 -4.56
C SER A 112 22.80 -0.20 -3.07
N GLY A 113 22.70 -1.49 -2.73
CA GLY A 113 22.63 -1.94 -1.35
C GLY A 113 21.22 -1.98 -0.74
N LYS A 114 20.12 -1.88 -1.53
CA LYS A 114 18.75 -1.97 -0.99
C LYS A 114 18.49 -3.19 -0.09
N GLY A 115 19.11 -4.33 -0.40
CA GLY A 115 19.01 -5.55 0.41
C GLY A 115 19.67 -5.37 1.79
N VAL A 116 20.94 -4.98 1.80
CA VAL A 116 21.74 -4.86 3.04
C VAL A 116 21.43 -3.62 3.88
N GLY A 117 20.95 -2.55 3.25
CA GLY A 117 20.70 -1.26 3.93
C GLY A 117 19.27 -1.04 4.39
N LEU A 118 18.29 -1.73 3.79
CA LEU A 118 16.86 -1.53 4.07
C LEU A 118 16.15 -2.85 4.38
N VAL A 119 16.20 -3.84 3.46
CA VAL A 119 15.39 -5.06 3.59
C VAL A 119 15.86 -5.96 4.73
N ILE A 120 17.13 -6.37 4.73
CA ILE A 120 17.70 -7.26 5.75
C ILE A 120 17.62 -6.62 7.14
N PRO A 121 18.04 -5.35 7.36
CA PRO A 121 17.89 -4.70 8.65
C PRO A 121 16.44 -4.68 9.12
N THR A 122 15.49 -4.34 8.24
CA THR A 122 14.06 -4.37 8.57
C THR A 122 13.62 -5.77 9.00
N LEU A 123 13.97 -6.82 8.27
CA LEU A 123 13.59 -8.19 8.64
C LEU A 123 14.25 -8.67 9.95
N LEU A 124 15.36 -8.07 10.37
CA LEU A 124 16.04 -8.36 11.64
C LEU A 124 15.58 -7.49 12.81
N THR A 125 14.82 -6.43 12.58
CA THR A 125 14.31 -5.56 13.67
C THR A 125 12.79 -5.53 13.74
N TRP A 126 12.09 -5.80 12.64
CA TRP A 126 10.63 -5.75 12.56
C TRP A 126 9.97 -6.80 13.47
N PRO A 127 9.21 -6.39 14.50
CA PRO A 127 8.66 -7.32 15.49
C PRO A 127 7.41 -8.06 14.98
N GLY A 128 6.72 -7.52 13.98
CA GLY A 128 5.48 -8.09 13.45
C GLY A 128 5.69 -9.23 12.44
N SER A 129 4.58 -9.80 11.95
CA SER A 129 4.61 -10.75 10.83
C SER A 129 5.13 -10.09 9.55
N ALA A 130 5.77 -10.88 8.68
CA ALA A 130 6.30 -10.41 7.41
C ALA A 130 5.99 -11.43 6.30
N ILE A 131 5.49 -10.93 5.16
CA ILE A 131 5.40 -11.67 3.90
C ILE A 131 6.44 -11.06 2.98
N VAL A 132 7.38 -11.88 2.50
CA VAL A 132 8.54 -11.41 1.73
C VAL A 132 8.54 -12.10 0.38
N HIS A 133 8.44 -11.31 -0.69
CA HIS A 133 8.67 -11.81 -2.04
C HIS A 133 10.19 -11.83 -2.31
N ASP A 134 10.80 -13.00 -2.14
CA ASP A 134 12.25 -13.18 -2.21
C ASP A 134 12.67 -14.03 -3.42
N ILE A 135 12.67 -13.42 -4.61
CA ILE A 135 13.02 -14.06 -5.88
C ILE A 135 14.43 -14.71 -5.84
N LYS A 136 15.33 -14.20 -5.00
CA LYS A 136 16.73 -14.68 -4.93
C LYS A 136 17.01 -15.64 -3.77
N GLY A 137 16.10 -15.76 -2.80
CA GLY A 137 16.32 -16.54 -1.58
C GLY A 137 17.34 -15.94 -0.59
N GLU A 138 17.87 -14.73 -0.85
CA GLU A 138 18.88 -14.09 0.00
C GLU A 138 18.30 -13.68 1.36
N ASN A 139 17.06 -13.17 1.36
CA ASN A 139 16.41 -12.73 2.59
C ASN A 139 16.09 -13.93 3.49
N TRP A 140 15.56 -15.02 2.92
CA TRP A 140 15.31 -16.25 3.67
C TRP A 140 16.61 -16.78 4.29
N SER A 141 17.65 -16.95 3.47
CA SER A 141 18.92 -17.54 3.89
C SER A 141 19.58 -16.77 5.04
N ILE A 142 19.47 -15.44 5.03
CA ILE A 142 20.11 -14.57 6.03
C ILE A 142 19.24 -14.40 7.28
N THR A 143 17.92 -14.24 7.12
CA THR A 143 17.05 -13.73 8.19
C THR A 143 16.14 -14.78 8.82
N ALA A 144 15.86 -15.90 8.13
CA ALA A 144 14.91 -16.91 8.60
C ALA A 144 15.28 -17.43 9.99
N GLY A 145 16.56 -17.78 10.23
CA GLY A 145 17.00 -18.30 11.52
C GLY A 145 16.76 -17.34 12.70
N PHE A 146 16.92 -16.03 12.49
CA PHE A 146 16.60 -15.03 13.50
C PHE A 146 15.09 -14.85 13.65
N ARG A 147 14.36 -14.72 12.53
CA ARG A 147 12.90 -14.54 12.53
C ARG A 147 12.15 -15.73 13.12
N GLY A 148 12.70 -16.94 13.05
CA GLY A 148 12.16 -18.14 13.69
C GLY A 148 12.11 -18.06 15.21
N ARG A 149 12.79 -17.09 15.84
CA ARG A 149 12.68 -16.83 17.28
C ARG A 149 11.37 -16.14 17.67
N PHE A 150 10.67 -15.51 16.71
CA PHE A 150 9.42 -14.77 16.96
C PHE A 150 8.18 -15.62 16.66
N GLY A 151 8.28 -16.61 15.77
CA GLY A 151 7.15 -17.43 15.40
C GLY A 151 7.42 -18.38 14.25
N ARG A 152 6.32 -18.89 13.67
CA ARG A 152 6.36 -19.86 12.57
C ARG A 152 6.96 -19.24 11.31
N LEU A 153 7.88 -19.98 10.69
CA LEU A 153 8.41 -19.67 9.37
C LEU A 153 7.72 -20.53 8.32
N ILE A 154 7.39 -19.93 7.19
CA ILE A 154 6.81 -20.61 6.03
C ILE A 154 7.68 -20.25 4.83
N LEU A 155 8.34 -21.25 4.26
CA LEU A 155 8.98 -21.15 2.95
C LEU A 155 7.96 -21.61 1.92
N PHE A 156 7.60 -20.74 0.98
CA PHE A 156 6.80 -21.12 -0.17
C PHE A 156 7.60 -20.88 -1.45
N ASP A 157 8.17 -21.96 -1.97
CA ASP A 157 8.92 -22.02 -3.22
C ASP A 157 8.59 -23.37 -3.89
N PRO A 158 7.64 -23.39 -4.84
CA PRO A 158 7.19 -24.63 -5.48
C PRO A 158 8.31 -25.44 -6.16
N THR A 159 9.47 -24.85 -6.41
CA THR A 159 10.63 -25.52 -7.02
C THR A 159 11.59 -26.12 -6.00
N ASN A 160 11.41 -25.80 -4.71
CA ASN A 160 12.28 -26.21 -3.63
C ASN A 160 11.69 -27.40 -2.85
N PRO A 161 12.42 -28.52 -2.70
CA PRO A 161 11.97 -29.67 -1.90
C PRO A 161 11.66 -29.36 -0.43
N ALA A 162 12.24 -28.30 0.14
CA ALA A 162 11.99 -27.86 1.51
C ALA A 162 10.78 -26.94 1.65
N SER A 163 10.09 -26.59 0.56
CA SER A 163 8.93 -25.72 0.58
C SER A 163 7.76 -26.36 1.32
N CYS A 164 7.00 -25.52 2.03
CA CYS A 164 5.68 -25.88 2.49
C CYS A 164 4.75 -26.11 1.29
N ALA A 165 3.83 -27.08 1.44
CA ALA A 165 2.75 -27.28 0.50
C ALA A 165 1.65 -26.22 0.70
N TYR A 166 1.04 -25.79 -0.39
CA TYR A 166 -0.10 -24.88 -0.39
C TYR A 166 -1.13 -25.35 -1.40
N ASN A 167 -2.39 -25.40 -0.98
CA ASN A 167 -3.50 -25.71 -1.87
C ASN A 167 -4.57 -24.60 -1.71
N PRO A 168 -4.71 -23.69 -2.69
CA PRO A 168 -5.66 -22.58 -2.58
C PRO A 168 -7.12 -23.06 -2.54
N LEU A 169 -7.39 -24.31 -2.97
CA LEU A 169 -8.75 -24.86 -2.92
C LEU A 169 -9.22 -25.14 -1.49
N LEU A 170 -8.29 -25.27 -0.53
CA LEU A 170 -8.64 -25.46 0.89
C LEU A 170 -9.23 -24.19 1.53
N GLU A 171 -9.00 -23.02 0.94
CA GLU A 171 -9.57 -21.75 1.40
C GLU A 171 -11.03 -21.57 0.96
N ILE A 172 -11.54 -22.44 0.08
CA ILE A 172 -12.93 -22.37 -0.42
C ILE A 172 -13.88 -22.94 0.63
N ARG A 173 -14.76 -22.08 1.14
CA ARG A 173 -15.79 -22.48 2.11
C ARG A 173 -16.99 -23.08 1.38
N LEU A 174 -17.14 -24.40 1.44
CA LEU A 174 -18.28 -25.12 0.86
C LEU A 174 -19.61 -24.70 1.50
N GLY A 175 -20.67 -24.64 0.69
CA GLY A 175 -21.98 -24.14 1.07
C GLY A 175 -22.22 -22.71 0.56
N GLU A 176 -22.62 -21.80 1.45
CA GLU A 176 -23.12 -20.47 1.07
C GLU A 176 -22.14 -19.64 0.22
N TRP A 177 -20.84 -19.72 0.51
CA TRP A 177 -19.81 -18.85 -0.09
C TRP A 177 -19.03 -19.50 -1.23
N GLU A 178 -19.31 -20.76 -1.54
CA GLU A 178 -18.43 -21.62 -2.34
C GLU A 178 -18.21 -21.10 -3.76
N VAL A 179 -19.27 -20.56 -4.37
CA VAL A 179 -19.21 -20.02 -5.73
C VAL A 179 -18.33 -18.78 -5.79
N ARG A 180 -18.49 -17.86 -4.83
CA ARG A 180 -17.67 -16.64 -4.75
C ARG A 180 -16.22 -16.99 -4.46
N ASP A 181 -15.99 -17.88 -3.51
CA ASP A 181 -14.63 -18.25 -3.11
C ASP A 181 -13.92 -19.00 -4.26
N ALA A 182 -14.62 -19.86 -5.00
CA ALA A 182 -14.10 -20.50 -6.21
C ALA A 182 -13.84 -19.50 -7.36
N GLN A 183 -14.69 -18.49 -7.53
CA GLN A 183 -14.47 -17.39 -8.48
C GLN A 183 -13.20 -16.60 -8.14
N ASN A 184 -12.99 -16.26 -6.86
CA ASN A 184 -11.78 -15.55 -6.43
C ASN A 184 -10.51 -16.33 -6.76
N VAL A 185 -10.52 -17.66 -6.55
CA VAL A 185 -9.38 -18.52 -6.95
C VAL A 185 -9.22 -18.53 -8.47
N ALA A 186 -10.32 -18.66 -9.23
CA ALA A 186 -10.27 -18.65 -10.69
C ALA A 186 -9.77 -17.31 -11.27
N ASP A 187 -10.18 -16.18 -10.71
CA ASP A 187 -9.71 -14.85 -11.12
C ASP A 187 -8.20 -14.71 -10.91
N VAL A 188 -7.66 -15.13 -9.76
CA VAL A 188 -6.21 -15.11 -9.50
C VAL A 188 -5.43 -16.00 -10.48
N LEU A 189 -6.00 -17.12 -10.92
CA LEU A 189 -5.34 -18.05 -11.84
C LEU A 189 -5.42 -17.62 -13.31
N VAL A 190 -6.51 -16.97 -13.72
CA VAL A 190 -6.77 -16.59 -15.12
C VAL A 190 -6.25 -15.19 -15.43
N ASP A 191 -6.34 -14.25 -14.48
CA ASP A 191 -5.97 -12.85 -14.64
C ASP A 191 -5.24 -12.33 -13.39
N PRO A 192 -4.00 -12.78 -13.14
CA PRO A 192 -3.23 -12.38 -11.96
C PRO A 192 -2.90 -10.89 -11.93
N GLU A 193 -2.94 -10.19 -13.07
CA GLU A 193 -2.61 -8.77 -13.19
C GLU A 193 -3.86 -7.86 -13.09
N GLY A 194 -5.08 -8.44 -13.03
CA GLY A 194 -6.32 -7.67 -12.95
C GLY A 194 -6.53 -6.73 -14.14
N SER A 195 -5.96 -7.07 -15.30
CA SER A 195 -5.99 -6.23 -16.50
C SER A 195 -7.32 -6.41 -17.24
N LEU A 196 -8.39 -5.92 -16.61
CA LEU A 196 -9.79 -6.07 -17.01
C LEU A 196 -10.15 -5.54 -18.42
N GLU A 197 -9.22 -4.90 -19.14
CA GLU A 197 -9.51 -4.19 -20.39
C GLU A 197 -9.59 -5.07 -21.65
N ARG A 198 -9.26 -6.37 -21.61
CA ARG A 198 -9.32 -7.23 -22.81
C ARG A 198 -9.84 -8.65 -22.58
N ARG A 199 -10.96 -8.83 -21.87
CA ARG A 199 -11.60 -10.15 -21.84
C ARG A 199 -12.23 -10.52 -23.18
N ASN A 200 -11.53 -11.33 -23.96
CA ASN A 200 -12.11 -12.05 -25.09
C ASN A 200 -13.26 -12.97 -24.59
N HIS A 201 -14.25 -13.24 -25.44
CA HIS A 201 -15.35 -14.18 -25.12
C HIS A 201 -14.84 -15.54 -24.62
N TRP A 202 -13.67 -15.98 -25.12
CA TRP A 202 -12.98 -17.20 -24.69
C TRP A 202 -12.54 -17.20 -23.22
N GLU A 203 -12.10 -16.06 -22.70
CA GLU A 203 -11.66 -15.96 -21.30
C GLU A 203 -12.85 -16.06 -20.34
N LYS A 204 -14.03 -15.56 -20.73
CA LYS A 204 -15.26 -15.69 -19.95
C LYS A 204 -15.73 -17.15 -19.85
N THR A 205 -15.77 -17.88 -20.97
CA THR A 205 -16.18 -19.29 -20.96
C THR A 205 -15.14 -20.18 -20.26
N SER A 206 -13.84 -19.88 -20.40
CA SER A 206 -12.77 -20.62 -19.72
C SER A 206 -12.79 -20.40 -18.21
N HIS A 207 -13.09 -19.17 -17.78
CA HIS A 207 -13.31 -18.84 -16.38
C HIS A 207 -14.51 -19.60 -15.79
N SER A 208 -15.69 -19.57 -16.45
CA SER A 208 -16.87 -20.31 -16.00
C SER A 208 -16.59 -21.82 -15.89
N LEU A 209 -15.88 -22.39 -16.87
CA LEU A 209 -15.46 -23.79 -16.82
C LEU A 209 -14.57 -24.07 -15.60
N LEU A 210 -13.56 -23.23 -15.35
CA LEU A 210 -12.63 -23.41 -14.25
C LEU A 210 -13.34 -23.38 -12.90
N VAL A 211 -14.27 -22.44 -12.70
CA VAL A 211 -15.12 -22.39 -11.49
C VAL A 211 -15.93 -23.68 -11.34
N GLY A 212 -16.58 -24.13 -12.41
CA GLY A 212 -17.35 -25.38 -12.40
C GLY A 212 -16.47 -26.61 -12.12
N ALA A 213 -15.26 -26.66 -12.66
CA ALA A 213 -14.31 -27.74 -12.45
C ALA A 213 -13.77 -27.77 -11.02
N ILE A 214 -13.44 -26.61 -10.44
CA ILE A 214 -13.02 -26.49 -9.04
C ILE A 214 -14.11 -27.03 -8.11
N LEU A 215 -15.36 -26.56 -8.28
CA LEU A 215 -16.47 -27.03 -7.45
C LEU A 215 -16.74 -28.53 -7.66
N HIS A 216 -16.67 -29.01 -8.90
CA HIS A 216 -16.79 -30.44 -9.19
C HIS A 216 -15.74 -31.25 -8.42
N VAL A 217 -14.47 -30.84 -8.49
CA VAL A 217 -13.36 -31.51 -7.80
C VAL A 217 -13.56 -31.52 -6.28
N LEU A 218 -13.95 -30.39 -5.69
CA LEU A 218 -14.16 -30.29 -4.25
C LEU A 218 -15.28 -31.21 -3.74
N TYR A 219 -16.34 -31.40 -4.53
CA TYR A 219 -17.49 -32.21 -4.14
C TYR A 219 -17.40 -33.69 -4.51
N ALA A 220 -16.77 -34.02 -5.65
CA ALA A 220 -16.88 -35.34 -6.25
C ALA A 220 -15.56 -36.11 -6.38
N GLU A 221 -14.44 -35.42 -6.46
CA GLU A 221 -13.15 -36.05 -6.73
C GLU A 221 -12.34 -36.30 -5.43
N PRO A 222 -11.51 -37.36 -5.40
CA PRO A 222 -10.66 -37.64 -4.25
C PRO A 222 -9.51 -36.63 -4.10
N ASP A 223 -8.89 -36.22 -5.22
CA ASP A 223 -7.81 -35.22 -5.23
C ASP A 223 -8.38 -33.80 -5.30
N LYS A 224 -8.56 -33.19 -4.13
CA LYS A 224 -9.13 -31.85 -3.97
C LYS A 224 -8.11 -30.72 -4.17
N SER A 225 -7.25 -30.83 -5.18
CA SER A 225 -6.18 -29.86 -5.46
C SER A 225 -6.28 -29.31 -6.88
N LEU A 226 -5.47 -28.27 -7.18
CA LEU A 226 -5.32 -27.79 -8.55
C LEU A 226 -4.76 -28.86 -9.50
N SER A 227 -3.97 -29.81 -8.99
CA SER A 227 -3.54 -30.98 -9.77
C SER A 227 -4.73 -31.86 -10.15
N GLY A 228 -5.67 -32.07 -9.21
CA GLY A 228 -6.92 -32.77 -9.47
C GLY A 228 -7.78 -32.06 -10.53
N VAL A 229 -7.90 -30.73 -10.45
CA VAL A 229 -8.59 -29.91 -11.46
C VAL A 229 -7.93 -30.04 -12.84
N ALA A 230 -6.60 -29.94 -12.91
CA ALA A 230 -5.87 -30.10 -14.16
C ALA A 230 -6.05 -31.51 -14.75
N SER A 231 -5.99 -32.55 -13.90
CA SER A 231 -6.19 -33.94 -14.29
C SER A 231 -7.59 -34.20 -14.82
N LEU A 232 -8.63 -33.61 -14.19
CA LEU A 232 -10.01 -33.70 -14.65
C LEU A 232 -10.19 -33.07 -16.04
N LEU A 233 -9.61 -31.89 -16.27
CA LEU A 233 -9.77 -31.12 -17.51
C LEU A 233 -8.90 -31.64 -18.66
N SER A 234 -7.82 -32.36 -18.36
CA SER A 234 -6.82 -32.80 -19.34
C SER A 234 -6.60 -34.33 -19.34
N ASP A 235 -7.59 -35.12 -18.91
CA ASP A 235 -7.50 -36.59 -18.90
C ASP A 235 -7.32 -37.15 -20.32
N PRO A 236 -6.19 -37.81 -20.67
CA PRO A 236 -5.99 -38.36 -22.00
C PRO A 236 -6.92 -39.54 -22.31
N LYS A 237 -7.52 -40.17 -21.30
CA LYS A 237 -8.43 -41.32 -21.46
C LYS A 237 -9.88 -40.90 -21.68
N ARG A 238 -10.22 -39.63 -21.47
CA ARG A 238 -11.59 -39.12 -21.54
C ARG A 238 -11.64 -37.83 -22.35
N SER A 239 -12.54 -37.76 -23.33
CA SER A 239 -12.74 -36.51 -24.06
C SER A 239 -13.32 -35.44 -23.13
N ILE A 240 -13.01 -34.17 -23.38
CA ILE A 240 -13.56 -33.08 -22.58
C ILE A 240 -15.10 -33.08 -22.61
N ALA A 241 -15.73 -33.42 -23.73
CA ALA A 241 -17.19 -33.53 -23.83
C ALA A 241 -17.73 -34.59 -22.86
N ALA A 242 -17.08 -35.75 -22.78
CA ALA A 242 -17.44 -36.79 -21.81
C ALA A 242 -17.22 -36.33 -20.36
N THR A 243 -16.14 -35.59 -20.07
CA THR A 243 -15.92 -34.96 -18.75
C THR A 243 -17.06 -34.01 -18.39
N LEU A 244 -17.49 -33.13 -19.31
CA LEU A 244 -18.59 -32.19 -19.05
C LEU A 244 -19.92 -32.90 -18.79
N VAL A 245 -20.19 -34.01 -19.49
CA VAL A 245 -21.36 -34.86 -19.23
C VAL A 245 -21.29 -35.47 -17.83
N VAL A 246 -20.12 -35.98 -17.42
CA VAL A 246 -19.91 -36.48 -16.04
C VAL A 246 -20.14 -35.37 -15.02
N MET A 247 -19.62 -34.15 -15.27
CA MET A 247 -19.84 -32.99 -14.41
C MET A 247 -21.33 -32.66 -14.27
N MET A 248 -22.12 -32.75 -15.35
CA MET A 248 -23.56 -32.52 -15.33
C MET A 248 -24.37 -33.63 -14.66
N GLY A 249 -23.87 -34.87 -14.62
CA GLY A 249 -24.58 -36.03 -14.07
C GLY A 249 -24.24 -36.35 -12.61
N THR A 250 -23.15 -35.77 -12.09
CA THR A 250 -22.66 -36.07 -10.74
C THR A 250 -23.50 -35.40 -9.66
N ARG A 251 -23.90 -36.14 -8.63
CA ARG A 251 -24.67 -35.60 -7.48
C ARG A 251 -23.74 -34.97 -6.44
N HIS A 252 -23.36 -33.72 -6.66
CA HIS A 252 -22.49 -32.96 -5.73
C HIS A 252 -23.15 -32.70 -4.38
N LEU A 253 -24.45 -32.47 -4.35
CA LEU A 253 -25.19 -32.01 -3.17
C LEU A 253 -26.02 -33.13 -2.51
N GLY A 254 -25.63 -34.40 -2.71
CA GLY A 254 -26.37 -35.56 -2.23
C GLY A 254 -27.78 -35.62 -2.84
N ASP A 255 -28.79 -35.66 -1.98
CA ASP A 255 -30.20 -35.74 -2.38
C ASP A 255 -30.71 -34.50 -3.10
N ARG A 256 -30.06 -33.34 -2.89
CA ARG A 256 -30.38 -32.09 -3.61
C ARG A 256 -29.92 -32.11 -5.07
N GLY A 257 -29.18 -33.15 -5.48
CA GLY A 257 -28.79 -33.39 -6.87
C GLY A 257 -27.49 -32.71 -7.28
N VAL A 258 -27.45 -32.25 -8.52
CA VAL A 258 -26.25 -31.68 -9.17
C VAL A 258 -26.07 -30.23 -8.74
N HIS A 259 -24.83 -29.80 -8.52
CA HIS A 259 -24.56 -28.41 -8.20
C HIS A 259 -24.93 -27.50 -9.39
N PRO A 260 -25.77 -26.45 -9.22
CA PRO A 260 -26.32 -25.67 -10.32
C PRO A 260 -25.24 -24.95 -11.14
N VAL A 261 -24.21 -24.39 -10.49
CA VAL A 261 -23.08 -23.74 -11.18
C VAL A 261 -22.25 -24.74 -11.99
N VAL A 262 -21.97 -25.94 -11.45
CA VAL A 262 -21.26 -27.00 -12.18
C VAL A 262 -22.04 -27.40 -13.43
N ALA A 263 -23.36 -27.62 -13.29
CA ALA A 263 -24.23 -27.98 -14.41
C ALA A 263 -24.31 -26.87 -15.47
N SER A 264 -24.41 -25.61 -15.04
CA SER A 264 -24.45 -24.46 -15.94
C SER A 264 -23.15 -24.29 -16.72
N ALA A 265 -22.00 -24.33 -16.03
CA ALA A 265 -20.67 -24.21 -16.63
C ALA A 265 -20.41 -25.32 -17.66
N ALA A 266 -20.76 -26.56 -17.32
CA ALA A 266 -20.60 -27.68 -18.25
C ALA A 266 -21.52 -27.57 -19.48
N ARG A 267 -22.78 -27.16 -19.28
CA ARG A 267 -23.75 -26.97 -20.37
C ARG A 267 -23.37 -25.83 -21.31
N GLU A 268 -22.87 -24.72 -20.77
CA GLU A 268 -22.44 -23.58 -21.57
C GLU A 268 -21.35 -23.96 -22.57
N LEU A 269 -20.35 -24.73 -22.12
CA LEU A 269 -19.25 -25.17 -22.97
C LEU A 269 -19.67 -26.24 -23.99
N LEU A 270 -20.59 -27.14 -23.62
CA LEU A 270 -21.16 -28.12 -24.57
C LEU A 270 -22.00 -27.45 -25.66
N ASN A 271 -22.74 -26.39 -25.33
CA ASN A 271 -23.57 -25.67 -26.30
C ASN A 271 -22.74 -24.76 -27.21
N ASN A 272 -21.60 -24.26 -26.73
CA ASN A 272 -20.72 -23.35 -27.46
C ASN A 272 -19.26 -23.85 -27.47
N PRO A 273 -18.96 -25.00 -28.11
CA PRO A 273 -17.63 -25.58 -28.04
C PRO A 273 -16.57 -24.70 -28.76
N PRO A 274 -15.37 -24.59 -28.17
CA PRO A 274 -14.18 -24.07 -28.83
C PRO A 274 -13.99 -24.54 -30.27
N ARG A 275 -13.50 -23.65 -31.15
CA ARG A 275 -13.12 -24.04 -32.53
C ARG A 275 -12.16 -25.24 -32.52
N ALA A 276 -11.29 -25.34 -31.50
CA ALA A 276 -10.39 -26.47 -31.27
C ALA A 276 -11.13 -27.79 -31.00
N LEU A 277 -12.21 -27.76 -30.19
CA LEU A 277 -13.04 -28.95 -29.91
C LEU A 277 -13.90 -29.34 -31.11
N ARG A 278 -14.42 -28.36 -31.85
CA ARG A 278 -15.10 -28.63 -33.13
C ARG A 278 -14.20 -29.33 -34.14
N ARG A 279 -12.90 -28.98 -34.22
CA ARG A 279 -11.95 -29.68 -35.08
C ARG A 279 -11.64 -31.11 -34.61
N ALA A 280 -11.63 -31.37 -33.31
CA ALA A 280 -11.40 -32.69 -32.75
C ALA A 280 -12.59 -33.63 -32.99
N GLU A 281 -13.83 -33.11 -32.94
CA GLU A 281 -15.05 -33.91 -33.18
C GLU A 281 -15.41 -34.06 -34.68
N TYR A 282 -15.08 -33.07 -35.52
CA TYR A 282 -15.44 -33.07 -36.95
C TYR A 282 -14.24 -33.22 -37.90
N GLY A 283 -13.06 -33.59 -37.38
CA GLY A 283 -11.80 -33.71 -38.15
C GLY A 283 -11.68 -34.92 -39.09
N HIS A 284 -12.64 -35.85 -39.04
CA HIS A 284 -12.78 -36.93 -40.02
C HIS A 284 -14.12 -36.76 -40.71
N VAL A 285 -14.12 -36.14 -41.89
CA VAL A 285 -15.10 -36.21 -43.00
C VAL A 285 -15.06 -34.85 -43.69
N VAL A 286 -14.12 -34.69 -44.63
CA VAL A 286 -14.40 -34.25 -46.01
C VAL A 286 -13.26 -34.77 -46.91
N PRO A 287 -13.46 -35.80 -47.74
CA PRO A 287 -12.66 -35.91 -48.97
C PRO A 287 -13.12 -34.75 -49.87
N GLY A 288 -12.21 -33.83 -50.19
CA GLY A 288 -12.49 -32.81 -51.20
C GLY A 288 -12.91 -33.47 -52.52
N PRO A 289 -13.81 -32.85 -53.31
CA PRO A 289 -14.18 -33.41 -54.59
C PRO A 289 -12.95 -33.41 -55.49
N VAL A 290 -12.68 -34.57 -56.08
CA VAL A 290 -11.72 -34.70 -57.18
C VAL A 290 -12.41 -34.14 -58.42
N SER A 291 -12.03 -32.93 -58.81
CA SER A 291 -12.08 -32.42 -60.19
C SER A 291 -11.26 -31.14 -60.29
#